data_AF-A0A7X0GQ40-F1
#
_entry.id   AF-A0A7X0GQ40-F1
#
_cell.length_a   1.000
_cell.length_b   1.000
_cell.length_c   1.000
_cell.angle_alpha   90.00
_cell.angle_beta   90.00
_cell.angle_gamma   90.00
#
_symmetry.space_group_name_H-M   'P 1'
#
loop_
_entity.id
_entity.type
_entity.pdbx_description
1 polymer ?
#
loop_
_entity_poly.entity_id
_entity_poly.type
_entity_poly.pdbx_seq_one_letter_code
_entity_poly.pdbx_strand_id
1 'polypeptide(L)'
;MYPWAGELRTIEISKGTSFCPSIHIASFAKDVFHKLADNDHLQGLDRLEFIRALADLYGDVNAIHPFREGNGRTQRAFLTQLAREAGYTISWQDMDQEENIAASVASFNANNDLLEKMLDALVRPA
;
A
#
# COMPACT_ATOMS: atom_id res chain seq x y z
N MET A 1 -10.85 -16.34 -14.67
CA MET A 1 -10.32 -15.05 -14.19
C MET A 1 -8.97 -14.80 -14.84
N TYR A 2 -7.80 -15.24 -14.38
CA TYR A 2 -6.57 -15.07 -15.18
C TYR A 2 -5.55 -16.21 -14.98
N PRO A 3 -4.87 -16.69 -16.05
CA PRO A 3 -3.84 -17.75 -15.95
C PRO A 3 -2.54 -17.27 -15.30
N TRP A 4 -2.32 -15.96 -15.23
CA TRP A 4 -1.13 -15.32 -14.64
C TRP A 4 -1.34 -14.90 -13.17
N ALA A 5 -2.36 -15.44 -12.48
CA ALA A 5 -2.61 -15.09 -11.08
C ALA A 5 -1.39 -15.48 -10.21
N GLY A 6 -0.86 -14.50 -9.47
CA GLY A 6 0.36 -14.67 -8.67
C GLY A 6 1.65 -14.27 -9.40
N GLU A 7 1.60 -14.10 -10.72
CA GLU A 7 2.76 -13.70 -11.53
C GLU A 7 2.94 -12.19 -11.55
N LEU A 8 4.20 -11.75 -11.41
CA LEU A 8 4.58 -10.35 -11.61
C LEU A 8 4.38 -9.96 -13.07
N ARG A 9 3.98 -8.71 -13.33
CA ARG A 9 3.87 -8.20 -14.70
C ARG A 9 5.25 -8.06 -15.32
N THR A 10 5.32 -8.32 -16.62
CA THR A 10 6.51 -8.13 -17.46
C THR A 10 6.33 -6.99 -18.46
N ILE A 11 5.30 -6.17 -18.26
CA ILE A 11 4.96 -5.03 -19.11
C ILE A 11 4.82 -3.77 -18.25
N GLU A 12 4.97 -2.62 -18.89
CA GLU A 12 4.71 -1.34 -18.25
C GLU A 12 3.23 -0.98 -18.24
N ILE A 13 2.82 -0.33 -17.16
CA ILE A 13 1.45 0.14 -16.94
C ILE A 13 1.47 1.50 -16.28
N SER A 14 0.41 2.26 -16.49
CA SER A 14 0.22 3.59 -15.92
C SER A 14 -1.24 3.82 -15.53
N LYS A 15 -1.44 4.79 -14.64
CA LYS A 15 -2.76 5.35 -14.32
C LYS A 15 -2.60 6.85 -14.08
N GLY A 16 -2.66 7.64 -15.14
CA GLY A 16 -2.22 9.04 -15.13
C GLY A 16 -0.69 9.17 -15.11
N THR A 17 -0.04 8.44 -14.20
CA THR A 17 1.42 8.34 -14.06
C THR A 17 1.90 6.90 -14.25
N SER A 18 3.11 6.71 -14.75
CA SER A 18 3.75 5.39 -14.87
C SER A 18 4.11 4.83 -13.50
N PHE A 19 3.82 3.54 -13.30
CA PHE A 19 4.27 2.82 -12.10
C PHE A 19 5.74 2.38 -12.24
N CYS A 20 6.25 1.68 -11.23
CA CYS A 20 7.60 1.10 -11.24
C CYS A 20 7.91 0.36 -12.55
N PRO A 21 9.08 0.56 -13.19
CA PRO A 21 9.47 -0.26 -14.33
C PRO A 21 9.44 -1.74 -13.99
N SER A 22 8.85 -2.57 -14.86
CA SER A 22 8.63 -4.00 -14.59
C SER A 22 9.89 -4.76 -14.16
N ILE A 23 11.04 -4.40 -14.73
CA ILE A 23 12.36 -4.95 -14.41
C ILE A 23 12.83 -4.66 -12.98
N HIS A 24 12.26 -3.65 -12.31
CA HIS A 24 12.64 -3.22 -10.96
C HIS A 24 11.62 -3.64 -9.88
N ILE A 25 10.52 -4.28 -10.25
CA ILE A 25 9.48 -4.71 -9.30
C ILE A 25 10.08 -5.57 -8.19
N ALA A 26 10.86 -6.59 -8.55
CA ALA A 26 11.41 -7.52 -7.58
C ALA A 26 12.44 -6.87 -6.64
N SER A 27 13.29 -5.96 -7.16
CA SER A 27 14.27 -5.26 -6.34
C SER A 27 13.61 -4.29 -5.37
N PHE A 28 12.68 -3.45 -5.84
CA PHE A 28 12.00 -2.50 -4.95
C PHE A 28 11.08 -3.18 -3.95
N ALA A 29 10.38 -4.25 -4.35
CA ALA A 29 9.60 -5.06 -3.42
C ALA A 29 10.49 -5.63 -2.30
N LYS A 30 11.68 -6.14 -2.65
CA LYS A 30 12.64 -6.64 -1.67
C LYS A 30 13.04 -5.55 -0.67
N ASP A 31 13.37 -4.35 -1.15
CA ASP A 31 13.77 -3.24 -0.28
C ASP A 31 12.63 -2.81 0.66
N VAL A 32 11.41 -2.67 0.12
CA VAL A 32 10.20 -2.30 0.89
C VAL A 32 9.90 -3.34 1.97
N PHE A 33 9.91 -4.64 1.62
CA PHE A 33 9.58 -5.69 2.57
C PHE A 33 10.70 -5.99 3.56
N HIS A 34 11.97 -5.74 3.22
CA HIS A 34 13.06 -5.74 4.20
C HIS A 34 12.89 -4.61 5.21
N LYS A 35 12.62 -3.38 4.75
CA LYS A 35 12.33 -2.25 5.65
C LYS A 35 11.15 -2.56 6.56
N LEU A 36 10.09 -3.18 6.04
CA LEU A 36 8.94 -3.59 6.86
C LEU A 36 9.34 -4.59 7.95
N ALA A 37 10.17 -5.59 7.60
CA ALA A 37 10.65 -6.59 8.55
C ALA A 37 11.55 -5.97 9.63
N ASP A 38 12.44 -5.04 9.26
CA ASP A 38 13.33 -4.32 10.19
C ASP A 38 12.56 -3.41 11.16
N ASN A 39 11.31 -3.04 10.83
CA ASN A 39 10.43 -2.24 11.68
C ASN A 39 9.32 -3.08 12.33
N ASP A 40 9.64 -4.34 12.67
CA ASP A 40 8.78 -5.27 13.40
C ASP A 40 7.36 -5.39 12.83
N HIS A 41 7.23 -5.28 11.50
CA HIS A 41 5.93 -5.35 10.81
C HIS A 41 4.89 -4.37 11.36
N LEU A 42 5.34 -3.17 11.79
CA LEU A 42 4.51 -2.10 12.36
C LEU A 42 3.87 -2.44 13.71
N GLN A 43 4.31 -3.50 14.38
CA GLN A 43 3.78 -3.89 15.69
C GLN A 43 4.31 -2.98 16.80
N GLY A 44 3.52 -2.80 17.86
CA GLY A 44 3.93 -2.05 19.05
C GLY A 44 3.92 -0.52 18.91
N LEU A 45 3.55 -0.01 17.74
CA LEU A 45 3.39 1.42 17.48
C LEU A 45 2.10 1.96 18.12
N ASP A 46 2.10 3.23 18.51
CA ASP A 46 0.84 3.89 18.82
C ASP A 46 0.02 4.16 17.54
N ARG A 47 -1.25 4.59 17.68
CA ARG A 47 -2.12 4.74 16.52
C ARG A 47 -1.60 5.76 15.51
N LEU A 48 -0.99 6.86 15.97
CA LEU A 48 -0.49 7.92 15.09
C LEU A 48 0.76 7.44 14.35
N GLU A 49 1.68 6.79 15.06
CA GLU A 49 2.88 6.17 14.49
C GLU A 49 2.53 5.07 13.48
N PHE A 50 1.55 4.23 13.82
CA PHE A 50 1.04 3.18 12.96
C PHE A 50 0.45 3.75 11.65
N ILE A 51 -0.38 4.81 11.73
CA ILE A 51 -0.97 5.45 10.55
C ILE A 51 0.11 5.98 9.61
N ARG A 52 1.13 6.66 10.15
CA ARG A 52 2.26 7.19 9.37
C ARG A 52 3.03 6.08 8.67
N ALA A 53 3.42 5.05 9.42
CA ALA A 53 4.17 3.93 8.86
C ALA A 53 3.35 3.12 7.85
N LEU A 54 2.04 2.99 8.08
CA LEU A 54 1.11 2.34 7.15
C LEU A 54 0.94 3.17 5.86
N ALA A 55 0.88 4.50 5.96
CA ALA A 55 0.79 5.40 4.82
C ALA A 55 2.03 5.28 3.92
N ASP A 56 3.23 5.27 4.52
CA ASP A 56 4.49 5.03 3.81
C ASP A 56 4.47 3.69 3.08
N LEU A 57 4.15 2.61 3.79
CA LEU A 57 4.09 1.27 3.19
C LEU A 57 3.05 1.18 2.08
N TYR A 58 1.87 1.78 2.26
CA TYR A 58 0.82 1.77 1.24
C TYR A 58 1.28 2.54 -0.01
N GLY A 59 1.91 3.72 0.16
CA GLY A 59 2.51 4.47 -0.93
C GLY A 59 3.52 3.65 -1.73
N ASP A 60 4.48 3.04 -1.03
CA ASP A 60 5.53 2.21 -1.63
C ASP A 60 4.95 1.02 -2.43
N VAL A 61 4.04 0.26 -1.81
CA VAL A 61 3.41 -0.90 -2.46
C VAL A 61 2.53 -0.47 -3.63
N ASN A 62 1.86 0.69 -3.53
CA ASN A 62 1.07 1.24 -4.62
C ASN A 62 1.93 1.65 -5.83
N ALA A 63 3.11 2.23 -5.58
CA ALA A 63 4.07 2.61 -6.61
C ALA A 63 4.70 1.41 -7.34
N ILE A 64 4.96 0.30 -6.63
CA ILE A 64 5.46 -0.94 -7.23
C ILE A 64 4.44 -1.50 -8.26
N HIS A 65 3.16 -1.53 -7.88
CA HIS A 65 2.05 -1.98 -8.72
C HIS A 65 2.34 -3.32 -9.46
N PRO A 66 2.64 -4.40 -8.72
CA PRO A 66 3.38 -5.56 -9.24
C PRO A 66 2.63 -6.45 -10.24
N PHE A 67 1.30 -6.39 -10.27
CA PHE A 67 0.46 -7.29 -11.07
C PHE A 67 -0.12 -6.60 -12.30
N ARG A 68 -0.50 -7.40 -13.31
CA ARG A 68 -1.15 -6.89 -14.53
C ARG A 68 -2.53 -6.29 -14.25
N GLU A 69 -3.27 -6.87 -13.31
CA GLU A 69 -4.52 -6.35 -12.76
C GLU A 69 -4.75 -6.95 -11.37
N GLY A 70 -5.55 -6.27 -10.55
CA GLY A 70 -5.90 -6.76 -9.20
C GLY A 70 -5.11 -6.11 -8.07
N ASN A 71 -4.12 -5.26 -8.37
CA ASN A 71 -3.24 -4.61 -7.38
C ASN A 71 -3.99 -4.05 -6.17
N GLY A 72 -4.98 -3.17 -6.38
CA GLY A 72 -5.71 -2.56 -5.25
C GLY A 72 -6.42 -3.57 -4.35
N ARG A 73 -6.91 -4.70 -4.89
CA ARG A 73 -7.53 -5.77 -4.08
C ARG A 73 -6.48 -6.53 -3.27
N THR A 74 -5.38 -6.90 -3.91
CA THR A 74 -4.27 -7.60 -3.24
C THR A 74 -3.63 -6.74 -2.16
N GLN A 75 -3.41 -5.46 -2.43
CA GLN A 75 -2.84 -4.49 -1.49
C GLN A 75 -3.71 -4.34 -0.24
N ARG A 76 -5.02 -4.09 -0.41
CA ARG A 76 -5.92 -3.96 0.73
C ARG A 76 -6.00 -5.25 1.55
N ALA A 77 -5.99 -6.42 0.92
CA ALA A 77 -5.96 -7.69 1.65
C ALA A 77 -4.66 -7.84 2.48
N PHE A 78 -3.51 -7.53 1.89
CA PHE A 78 -2.21 -7.55 2.58
C PHE A 78 -2.18 -6.57 3.76
N LEU A 79 -2.55 -5.31 3.54
CA LEU A 79 -2.55 -4.26 4.56
C LEU A 79 -3.56 -4.56 5.68
N THR A 80 -4.72 -5.16 5.36
CA THR A 80 -5.67 -5.62 6.39
C THR A 80 -5.04 -6.66 7.31
N GLN A 81 -4.34 -7.65 6.75
CA GLN A 81 -3.71 -8.68 7.56
C GLN A 81 -2.63 -8.07 8.46
N LEU A 82 -1.75 -7.25 7.90
CA LEU A 82 -0.69 -6.56 8.62
C LEU A 82 -1.25 -5.71 9.77
N ALA A 83 -2.29 -4.92 9.50
CA ALA A 83 -2.93 -4.09 10.52
C ALA A 83 -3.51 -4.92 11.67
N ARG A 84 -4.16 -6.04 11.36
CA ARG A 84 -4.72 -6.93 12.39
C ARG A 84 -3.64 -7.53 13.28
N GLU A 85 -2.50 -7.91 12.71
CA GLU A 85 -1.36 -8.42 13.47
C GLU A 85 -0.72 -7.32 14.35
N ALA A 86 -0.82 -6.05 13.93
CA ALA A 86 -0.40 -4.89 14.72
C ALA A 86 -1.45 -4.37 15.73
N GLY A 87 -2.63 -5.02 15.86
CA GLY A 87 -3.66 -4.62 16.80
C GLY A 87 -4.62 -3.53 16.29
N TYR A 88 -4.75 -3.39 14.97
CA TYR A 88 -5.63 -2.43 14.31
C TYR A 88 -6.57 -3.10 13.28
N THR A 89 -7.62 -2.37 12.91
CA THR A 89 -8.53 -2.72 11.81
C THR A 89 -8.59 -1.56 10.81
N ILE A 90 -8.87 -1.88 9.54
CA ILE A 90 -9.04 -0.90 8.46
C ILE A 90 -10.40 -1.08 7.81
N SER A 91 -11.23 -0.05 7.86
CA SER A 91 -12.57 -0.04 7.27
C SER A 91 -12.56 0.35 5.79
N TRP A 92 -12.06 -0.51 4.91
CA TRP A 92 -11.97 -0.19 3.47
C TRP A 92 -13.31 0.13 2.79
N GLN A 93 -14.43 -0.33 3.35
CA GLN A 93 -15.77 -0.02 2.84
C GLN A 93 -16.13 1.46 2.96
N ASP A 94 -15.48 2.18 3.89
CA ASP A 94 -15.72 3.60 4.14
C ASP A 94 -14.73 4.50 3.36
N MET A 95 -13.84 3.89 2.56
CA MET A 95 -12.86 4.61 1.76
C MET A 95 -13.51 5.23 0.53
N ASP A 96 -13.41 6.56 0.42
CA ASP A 96 -13.82 7.27 -0.79
C ASP A 96 -12.83 7.01 -1.94
N GLN A 97 -13.38 6.78 -3.14
CA GLN A 97 -12.58 6.44 -4.30
C GLN A 97 -11.77 7.64 -4.82
N GLU A 98 -12.35 8.84 -4.82
CA GLU A 98 -11.69 10.06 -5.32
C GLU A 98 -10.58 10.49 -4.36
N GLU A 99 -10.84 10.44 -3.05
CA GLU A 99 -9.84 10.68 -2.01
C GLU A 99 -8.67 9.71 -2.12
N ASN A 100 -8.93 8.41 -2.31
CA ASN A 100 -7.86 7.42 -2.49
C ASN A 100 -7.05 7.66 -3.76
N ILE A 101 -7.66 8.11 -4.87
CA ILE A 101 -6.94 8.48 -6.09
C ILE A 101 -6.05 9.69 -5.83
N ALA A 102 -6.60 10.75 -5.22
CA ALA A 102 -5.85 11.96 -4.90
C ALA A 102 -4.67 11.66 -3.95
N ALA A 103 -4.90 10.87 -2.91
CA ALA A 103 -3.90 10.43 -1.96
C ALA A 103 -2.80 9.59 -2.62
N SER A 104 -3.17 8.66 -3.51
CA SER A 104 -2.21 7.85 -4.28
C SER A 104 -1.32 8.70 -5.18
N VAL A 105 -1.89 9.73 -5.82
CA VAL A 105 -1.13 10.66 -6.68
C VAL A 105 -0.19 11.54 -5.84
N ALA A 106 -0.64 12.07 -4.71
CA ALA A 106 0.20 12.85 -3.81
C ALA A 106 1.37 12.00 -3.27
N SER A 107 1.09 10.76 -2.86
CA SER A 107 2.09 9.81 -2.36
C SER A 107 3.17 9.49 -3.40
N PHE A 108 2.77 9.29 -4.66
CA PHE A 108 3.73 9.10 -5.75
C PHE A 108 4.69 10.29 -5.93
N ASN A 109 4.27 11.49 -5.52
CA ASN A 109 5.11 12.70 -5.51
C ASN A 109 5.77 12.95 -4.14
N ALA A 110 6.00 11.89 -3.36
CA ALA A 110 6.63 11.90 -2.05
C ALA A 110 5.88 12.74 -0.99
N ASN A 111 4.55 12.86 -1.11
CA ASN A 111 3.69 13.49 -0.10
C ASN A 111 2.62 12.49 0.38
N ASN A 112 2.77 11.99 1.60
CA ASN A 112 1.84 11.04 2.22
C ASN A 112 0.74 11.70 3.07
N ASP A 113 0.65 13.03 3.17
CA ASP A 113 -0.30 13.73 4.05
C ASP A 113 -1.75 13.32 3.78
N LEU A 114 -2.11 13.16 2.49
CA LEU A 114 -3.46 12.74 2.10
C LEU A 114 -3.72 11.25 2.40
N LEU A 115 -2.68 10.40 2.29
CA LEU A 115 -2.80 9.00 2.71
C LEU A 115 -2.96 8.88 4.21
N GLU A 116 -2.17 9.62 5.00
CA GLU A 116 -2.28 9.66 6.45
C GLU A 116 -3.67 10.13 6.89
N LYS A 117 -4.16 11.24 6.31
CA LYS A 117 -5.50 11.76 6.60
C LYS A 117 -6.59 10.74 6.27
N MET A 118 -6.51 10.09 5.10
CA MET A 118 -7.46 9.07 4.71
C MET A 118 -7.40 7.88 5.67
N LEU A 119 -6.20 7.36 5.98
CA LEU A 119 -6.04 6.22 6.88
C LEU A 119 -6.46 6.54 8.31
N ASP A 120 -6.28 7.77 8.79
CA ASP A 120 -6.81 8.21 10.09
C ASP A 120 -8.34 8.03 10.16
N ALA A 121 -9.05 8.37 9.09
CA ALA A 121 -10.49 8.15 9.02
C ALA A 121 -10.88 6.66 9.03
N LEU A 122 -10.01 5.76 8.53
CA LEU A 122 -10.32 4.34 8.32
C LEU A 122 -9.77 3.39 9.41
N VAL A 123 -8.73 3.78 10.14
CA VAL A 123 -8.01 2.91 11.09
C VAL A 123 -8.58 3.03 12.51
N ARG A 124 -8.86 1.89 13.13
CA ARG A 124 -9.33 1.78 14.53
C ARG A 124 -8.53 0.71 15.29
N PRO A 125 -8.31 0.86 16.61
CA PRO A 125 -7.83 -0.26 17.43
C PRO A 125 -8.72 -1.49 17.26
N ALA A 126 -8.11 -2.68 17.24
CA ALA A 126 -8.80 -3.96 17.11
C ALA A 126 -9.47 -4.41 18.41
#